data_AF-A0A239P1J6-F1
#
_entry.id   AF-A0A239P1J6-F1
#
_cell.length_a   1.000
_cell.length_b   1.000
_cell.length_c   1.000
_cell.angle_alpha   90.00
_cell.angle_beta   90.00
_cell.angle_gamma   90.00
#
_symmetry.space_group_name_H-M   'P 1'
#
loop_
_entity.id
_entity.type
_entity.pdbx_description
1 polymer ?
#
loop_
_entity_poly.entity_id
_entity_poly.type
_entity_poly.pdbx_seq_one_letter_code
_entity_poly.pdbx_strand_id
1 'polypeptide(L)'
;MTTLTTLTRHNTLTDQDLALQLAAYAELLAAARATMAAAALGEADPLIHLRHTLAAHGQLPPTGARPVVLLAQCTAPALPQRTTAGVA
;
A
#
# COMPACT_ATOMS: atom_id res chain seq x y z
N MET A 1 27.95 -24.98 14.13
CA MET A 1 28.14 -23.82 13.23
C MET A 1 26.92 -23.63 12.32
N THR A 2 25.71 -23.74 12.88
CA THR A 2 24.45 -23.92 12.13
C THR A 2 23.43 -22.83 12.42
N THR A 3 23.69 -21.99 13.43
CA THR A 3 22.80 -20.94 13.92
C THR A 3 22.91 -19.63 13.14
N LEU A 4 24.12 -19.29 12.67
CA LEU A 4 24.38 -18.10 11.86
C LEU A 4 23.64 -18.12 10.52
N THR A 5 23.58 -19.27 9.85
CA THR A 5 22.92 -19.42 8.54
C THR A 5 21.41 -19.26 8.62
N THR A 6 20.78 -19.73 9.70
CA THR A 6 19.33 -19.63 9.91
C THR A 6 18.90 -18.19 10.20
N LEU A 7 19.70 -17.45 10.99
CA LEU A 7 19.40 -16.06 11.35
C LEU A 7 19.55 -15.11 10.15
N THR A 8 20.60 -15.29 9.34
CA THR A 8 20.82 -14.51 8.12
C THR A 8 19.72 -14.77 7.09
N ARG A 9 19.29 -16.02 6.91
CA ARG A 9 18.22 -16.37 5.96
C ARG A 9 16.87 -15.75 6.35
N HIS A 10 16.56 -15.72 7.64
CA HIS A 10 15.33 -15.09 8.14
C HIS A 10 15.33 -13.59 7.88
N ASN A 11 16.45 -12.90 8.17
CA ASN A 11 16.58 -11.45 7.94
C ASN A 11 16.47 -11.07 6.45
N THR A 12 17.10 -11.82 5.56
CA THR A 12 17.01 -11.54 4.11
C THR A 12 15.61 -11.77 3.55
N LEU A 13 14.87 -12.74 4.10
CA LEU A 13 13.50 -13.04 3.70
C LEU A 13 12.58 -11.90 4.15
N THR A 14 12.76 -11.39 5.36
CA THR A 14 12.01 -10.22 5.85
C THR A 14 12.34 -8.94 5.10
N ASP A 15 13.60 -8.73 4.70
CA ASP A 15 13.99 -7.55 3.90
C ASP A 15 13.41 -7.61 2.48
N GLN A 16 13.39 -8.80 1.88
CA GLN A 16 12.77 -9.03 0.58
C GLN A 16 11.26 -8.84 0.63
N ASP A 17 10.59 -9.36 1.66
CA ASP A 17 9.15 -9.19 1.87
C ASP A 17 8.80 -7.71 2.09
N LEU A 18 9.62 -6.99 2.87
CA LEU A 18 9.46 -5.54 3.07
C LEU A 18 9.65 -4.77 1.76
N ALA A 19 10.67 -5.11 0.97
CA ALA A 19 10.91 -4.48 -0.32
C ALA A 19 9.73 -4.71 -1.28
N LEU A 20 9.17 -5.91 -1.32
CA LEU A 20 7.99 -6.24 -2.13
C LEU A 20 6.76 -5.44 -1.67
N GLN A 21 6.54 -5.33 -0.36
CA GLN A 21 5.43 -4.57 0.21
C GLN A 21 5.56 -3.07 -0.08
N LEU A 22 6.77 -2.52 -0.01
CA LEU A 22 7.04 -1.12 -0.35
C LEU A 22 6.83 -0.86 -1.84
N ALA A 23 7.23 -1.78 -2.71
CA ALA A 23 6.98 -1.68 -4.15
C ALA A 23 5.47 -1.68 -4.46
N ALA A 24 4.72 -2.64 -3.91
CA ALA A 24 3.27 -2.72 -4.07
C ALA A 24 2.57 -1.45 -3.53
N TYR A 25 3.02 -0.93 -2.38
CA TYR A 25 2.51 0.33 -1.84
C TYR A 25 2.81 1.52 -2.76
N ALA A 26 4.02 1.60 -3.32
CA ALA A 26 4.40 2.67 -4.23
C ALA A 26 3.54 2.66 -5.51
N GLU A 27 3.28 1.47 -6.08
CA GLU A 27 2.39 1.29 -7.22
C GLU A 27 0.96 1.75 -6.92
N LEU A 28 0.40 1.33 -5.77
CA LEU A 28 -0.94 1.70 -5.37
C LEU A 28 -1.08 3.22 -5.15
N LEU A 29 -0.07 3.83 -4.50
CA LEU A 29 -0.04 5.29 -4.29
C LEU A 29 0.07 6.05 -5.63
N ALA A 30 0.86 5.55 -6.58
CA ALA A 30 0.95 6.12 -7.91
C ALA A 30 -0.39 6.04 -8.65
N ALA A 31 -1.06 4.88 -8.62
CA ALA A 31 -2.38 4.69 -9.23
C ALA A 31 -3.45 5.62 -8.61
N ALA A 32 -3.45 5.76 -7.28
CA ALA A 32 -4.37 6.68 -6.59
C ALA A 32 -4.15 8.14 -7.02
N ARG A 33 -2.88 8.57 -7.13
CA ARG A 33 -2.55 9.93 -7.63
C ARG A 33 -2.97 10.13 -9.08
N ALA A 34 -2.76 9.13 -9.94
CA ALA A 34 -3.22 9.17 -11.34
C ALA A 34 -4.75 9.31 -11.41
N THR A 35 -5.49 8.56 -10.60
CA THR A 35 -6.95 8.68 -10.49
C THR A 35 -7.40 10.07 -10.06
N MET A 36 -6.72 10.71 -9.10
CA MET A 36 -7.06 12.09 -8.70
C MET A 36 -6.78 13.09 -9.82
N ALA A 37 -5.69 12.92 -10.57
CA ALA A 37 -5.37 13.76 -11.72
C ALA A 37 -6.40 13.59 -12.87
N ALA A 38 -6.76 12.34 -13.19
CA ALA A 38 -7.79 12.01 -14.17
C ALA A 38 -9.15 12.65 -13.81
N ALA A 39 -9.53 12.60 -12.53
CA ALA A 39 -10.75 13.23 -12.05
C ALA A 39 -10.71 14.76 -12.21
N ALA A 40 -9.58 15.39 -11.89
CA ALA A 40 -9.40 16.83 -12.06
C ALA A 40 -9.45 17.27 -13.53
N LEU A 41 -9.04 16.40 -14.46
CA LEU A 41 -9.10 16.63 -15.91
C LEU A 41 -10.46 16.29 -16.52
N GLY A 42 -11.39 15.72 -15.74
CA GLY A 42 -12.72 15.35 -16.22
C GLY A 42 -12.74 14.11 -17.12
N GLU A 43 -11.81 13.18 -16.94
CA GLU A 43 -11.85 11.89 -17.64
C GLU A 43 -13.16 11.14 -17.37
N ALA A 44 -13.63 10.37 -18.35
CA ALA A 44 -14.89 9.65 -18.27
C ALA A 44 -14.88 8.52 -17.22
N ASP A 45 -13.72 7.91 -16.97
CA ASP A 45 -13.54 6.88 -15.93
C ASP A 45 -12.24 7.11 -15.14
N PRO A 46 -12.23 8.05 -14.18
CA PRO A 46 -11.03 8.38 -13.41
C PRO A 46 -10.51 7.20 -12.55
N LEU A 47 -11.37 6.24 -12.23
CA LEU A 47 -11.05 5.10 -11.37
C LEU A 47 -10.33 3.98 -12.12
N ILE A 48 -10.15 4.09 -13.45
CA ILE A 48 -9.56 3.03 -14.27
C ILE A 48 -8.17 2.60 -13.78
N HIS A 49 -7.31 3.55 -13.42
CA HIS A 49 -5.97 3.29 -12.93
C HIS A 49 -5.99 2.53 -11.60
N LEU A 50 -6.73 3.06 -10.61
CA LEU A 50 -6.83 2.44 -9.30
C LEU A 50 -7.43 1.03 -9.36
N ARG A 51 -8.48 0.84 -10.16
CA ARG A 51 -9.14 -0.47 -10.32
C ARG A 51 -8.23 -1.49 -11.01
N HIS A 52 -7.47 -1.08 -12.03
CA HIS A 52 -6.50 -1.95 -12.68
C HIS A 52 -5.42 -2.42 -11.71
N THR A 53 -4.84 -1.50 -10.93
CA THR A 53 -3.81 -1.85 -9.94
C THR A 53 -4.37 -2.75 -8.84
N LEU A 54 -5.54 -2.45 -8.27
CA LEU A 54 -6.17 -3.31 -7.27
C LEU A 54 -6.48 -4.71 -7.84
N ALA A 55 -6.90 -4.81 -9.10
CA ALA A 55 -7.13 -6.09 -9.76
C ALA A 55 -5.85 -6.91 -9.93
N ALA A 56 -4.75 -6.27 -10.36
CA ALA A 56 -3.45 -6.93 -10.52
C ALA A 56 -2.92 -7.52 -9.20
N HIS A 57 -3.24 -6.87 -8.07
CA HIS A 57 -2.88 -7.33 -6.73
C HIS A 57 -3.94 -8.23 -6.07
N GLY A 58 -5.05 -8.54 -6.76
CA GLY A 58 -6.14 -9.37 -6.21
C GLY A 58 -6.92 -8.72 -5.06
N GLN A 59 -6.87 -7.39 -4.95
CA GLN A 59 -7.41 -6.60 -3.83
C GLN A 59 -8.70 -5.85 -4.19
N LEU A 60 -9.40 -6.26 -5.25
CA LEU A 60 -10.70 -5.68 -5.55
C LEU A 60 -11.70 -6.01 -4.42
N PRO A 61 -12.50 -5.03 -3.96
CA PRO A 61 -13.56 -5.32 -3.02
C PRO A 61 -14.54 -6.35 -3.60
N PRO A 62 -15.08 -7.26 -2.77
CA PRO A 62 -16.11 -8.18 -3.22
C PRO A 62 -17.35 -7.39 -3.68
N THR A 63 -18.10 -7.96 -4.63
CA THR A 63 -19.32 -7.34 -5.14
C THR A 63 -20.31 -7.07 -4.01
N GLY A 64 -20.82 -5.85 -3.93
CA GLY A 64 -21.74 -5.42 -2.86
C GLY A 64 -21.06 -5.04 -1.55
N ALA A 65 -19.71 -5.02 -1.49
CA ALA A 65 -18.98 -4.49 -0.34
C ALA A 65 -19.38 -3.03 -0.06
N ARG A 66 -19.67 -2.75 1.21
CA ARG A 66 -20.01 -1.39 1.66
C ARG A 66 -18.71 -0.63 1.98
N PRO A 67 -18.49 0.57 1.42
CA PRO A 67 -17.27 1.35 1.67
C PRO A 67 -16.96 1.56 3.16
N VAL A 68 -17.98 1.83 3.98
CA VAL A 68 -17.82 2.02 5.44
C VAL A 68 -17.25 0.79 6.15
N VAL A 69 -17.57 -0.41 5.67
CA VAL A 69 -17.06 -1.67 6.25
C VAL A 69 -15.60 -1.88 5.87
N LEU A 70 -15.24 -1.58 4.62
CA LEU A 70 -13.85 -1.65 4.15
C LEU A 70 -12.96 -0.65 4.89
N LEU A 71 -13.46 0.57 5.12
CA LEU A 71 -12.73 1.59 5.89
C LEU A 71 -12.55 1.18 7.35
N ALA A 72 -13.58 0.59 7.97
CA ALA A 72 -13.50 0.13 9.37
C ALA A 72 -12.48 -1.02 9.57
N GLN A 73 -12.23 -1.83 8.54
CA GLN A 73 -11.20 -2.88 8.56
C GLN A 73 -9.78 -2.32 8.46
N CYS A 74 -9.64 -1.08 7.99
CA CYS A 74 -8.36 -0.41 7.81
C CYS A 74 -7.89 0.24 9.12
N THR A 75 -7.65 -0.57 10.16
CA THR A 75 -6.91 -0.13 11.35
C THR A 75 -5.43 -0.34 11.13
N ALA A 76 -4.75 0.65 10.56
CA ALA A 76 -3.30 0.71 10.65
C ALA A 76 -2.90 0.99 12.11
N PRO A 77 -1.92 0.29 12.70
CA PRO A 77 -1.37 0.70 13.98
C PRO A 77 -0.83 2.13 13.83
N ALA A 78 -1.23 3.02 14.75
CA ALA A 78 -0.73 4.38 14.77
C ALA A 78 0.80 4.33 14.90
N LEU A 79 1.51 4.65 13.82
CA LEU A 79 2.95 4.82 13.90
C LEU A 79 3.22 6.03 14.81
N PRO A 80 4.15 5.92 15.78
CA PRO A 80 4.51 7.06 16.61
C PRO A 80 4.94 8.20 15.68
N GLN A 81 4.21 9.32 15.74
CA GLN A 81 4.56 10.50 14.96
C GLN A 81 6.00 10.86 15.32
N ARG A 82 6.89 10.91 14.32
CA ARG A 82 8.20 11.53 14.51
C ARG A 82 7.93 12.99 14.81
N THR A 83 8.00 13.36 16.09
CA THR A 83 8.06 14.74 16.53
C THR A 83 9.22 15.37 15.76
N THR A 84 8.90 16.23 14.80
CA THR A 84 9.85 17.18 14.27
C THR A 84 10.22 18.11 15.42
N ALA A 85 11.20 17.68 16.21
CA ALA A 85 11.90 18.58 17.11
C ALA A 85 12.43 19.72 16.24
N GLY A 86 11.95 20.93 16.55
CA GLY A 86 12.17 22.12 15.75
C GLY A 86 13.64 22.35 15.46
N VAL A 87 13.93 22.59 14.18
CA VAL A 87 15.12 23.32 13.78
C VAL A 87 14.70 24.79 13.86
N ALA A 88 15.07 25.42 14.98
CA ALA A 88 15.07 26.86 15.17
C ALA A 88 16.51 27.37 15.08
#